data_AF-A0AAQ3PR97-F1
#
_entry.id   AF-A0AAQ3PR97-F1
#
_cell.length_a   1.000
_cell.length_b   1.000
_cell.length_c   1.000
_cell.angle_alpha   90.00
_cell.angle_beta   90.00
_cell.angle_gamma   90.00
#
_symmetry.space_group_name_H-M   'P 1'
#
loop_
_entity.id
_entity.type
_entity.pdbx_description
1 polymer ?
#
loop_
_entity_poly.entity_id
_entity_poly.type
_entity_poly.pdbx_seq_one_letter_code
_entity_poly.pdbx_strand_id
1 'polypeptide(L)'
;EHSSHSQGQEGAEEENSPEHPSSSPKDTSSRTDEVHSTETFDAASLLNFDPSTIDESLVTESPPTSPTTDVTLNLEEIAKRLEAPIEKLVVACDGIRTALELIADTLPSGLKQVLRPTTYLGFLRDDVLAATSRIASRNNHLALKEEITKECAAANQFKADLDNDSEEARLRTSRQALDAKRMKITEEIKRLEEELSRVGAAILANDAGVQMLPDNKQKLSTSLKTSIARIRELNTGPFVGSDEPDWQIIDSADE
;
A
#
# COMPACT_ATOMS: atom_id res chain seq x y z
N GLU A 1 13.20 -51.00 -17.90
CA GLU A 1 11.81 -51.44 -18.05
C GLU A 1 10.99 -50.29 -18.58
N HIS A 2 10.18 -50.60 -19.60
CA HIS A 2 9.40 -49.66 -20.42
C HIS A 2 8.20 -49.11 -19.64
N SER A 3 7.93 -47.80 -19.79
CA SER A 3 6.78 -47.25 -20.54
C SER A 3 5.39 -47.58 -19.98
N SER A 4 4.64 -46.55 -19.58
CA SER A 4 3.21 -46.37 -19.90
C SER A 4 2.83 -44.91 -19.59
N HIS A 5 2.74 -44.06 -20.61
CA HIS A 5 1.56 -43.78 -21.44
C HIS A 5 0.47 -42.95 -20.73
N SER A 6 0.49 -41.67 -21.11
CA SER A 6 -0.58 -40.69 -21.01
C SER A 6 -1.56 -40.90 -22.16
N GLN A 7 -2.87 -40.78 -21.92
CA GLN A 7 -3.85 -40.36 -22.94
C GLN A 7 -5.26 -40.09 -22.37
N GLY A 8 -5.90 -39.05 -22.91
CA GLY A 8 -7.34 -38.77 -22.88
C GLY A 8 -7.74 -37.68 -21.87
N GLN A 9 -8.48 -36.63 -22.23
CA GLN A 9 -9.29 -36.38 -23.41
C GLN A 9 -9.66 -34.89 -23.52
N GLU A 10 -9.77 -34.41 -24.77
CA GLU A 10 -10.44 -33.17 -25.19
C GLU A 10 -11.94 -33.17 -24.85
N GLY A 11 -12.51 -31.97 -24.77
CA GLY A 11 -13.95 -31.73 -24.82
C GLY A 11 -14.26 -30.24 -24.71
N ALA A 12 -14.50 -29.61 -25.86
CA ALA A 12 -14.92 -28.22 -26.03
C ALA A 12 -16.45 -28.12 -26.15
N GLU A 13 -17.05 -27.14 -25.48
CA GLU A 13 -18.39 -26.55 -25.73
C GLU A 13 -18.27 -25.10 -25.16
N GLU A 14 -18.23 -24.01 -25.91
CA GLU A 14 -19.19 -23.38 -26.86
C GLU A 14 -20.48 -22.87 -26.20
N GLU A 15 -20.86 -21.64 -26.59
CA GLU A 15 -22.06 -20.84 -26.21
C GLU A 15 -22.03 -20.16 -24.81
N ASN A 16 -22.44 -18.90 -24.61
CA ASN A 16 -23.28 -18.00 -25.39
C ASN A 16 -23.10 -16.54 -24.87
N SER A 17 -22.99 -15.59 -25.79
CA SER A 17 -23.33 -14.18 -25.58
C SER A 17 -24.55 -13.91 -26.46
N PRO A 18 -25.60 -13.25 -25.94
CA PRO A 18 -25.98 -12.01 -26.64
C PRO A 18 -26.59 -10.89 -25.74
N GLU A 19 -26.25 -9.67 -26.15
CA GLU A 19 -27.11 -8.49 -26.33
C GLU A 19 -27.84 -7.79 -25.14
N HIS A 20 -27.65 -6.46 -25.15
CA HIS A 20 -28.30 -5.44 -24.33
C HIS A 20 -29.81 -5.29 -24.61
N PRO A 21 -30.58 -4.64 -23.69
CA PRO A 21 -30.88 -3.23 -23.95
C PRO A 21 -30.91 -2.31 -22.72
N SER A 22 -30.44 -1.09 -22.96
CA SER A 22 -30.95 0.21 -22.49
C SER A 22 -32.22 0.21 -21.61
N SER A 23 -32.13 0.88 -20.46
CA SER A 23 -33.20 1.76 -19.98
C SER A 23 -32.63 2.88 -19.11
N SER A 24 -32.61 4.09 -19.66
CA SER A 24 -32.66 5.32 -18.86
C SER A 24 -34.04 5.44 -18.18
N PRO A 25 -34.13 6.22 -17.11
CA PRO A 25 -34.79 7.53 -17.19
C PRO A 25 -33.84 8.62 -16.65
N LYS A 26 -33.49 9.67 -17.40
CA LYS A 26 -34.22 10.96 -17.44
C LYS A 26 -35.10 11.19 -16.21
N ASP A 27 -34.61 11.98 -15.26
CA ASP A 27 -35.15 13.32 -15.15
C ASP A 27 -34.17 14.31 -14.52
N THR A 28 -34.15 15.45 -15.20
CA THR A 28 -33.72 16.79 -14.79
C THR A 28 -33.87 17.08 -13.30
N SER A 29 -32.81 17.62 -12.68
CA SER A 29 -32.96 18.89 -11.97
C SER A 29 -31.58 19.50 -11.69
N SER A 30 -31.26 20.52 -12.47
CA SER A 30 -30.31 21.54 -12.05
C SER A 30 -30.85 22.19 -10.79
N ARG A 31 -30.13 22.11 -9.66
CA ARG A 31 -30.29 23.10 -8.61
C ARG A 31 -28.94 23.38 -8.00
N THR A 32 -28.51 24.60 -8.30
CA THR A 32 -27.53 25.39 -7.58
C THR A 32 -27.58 25.09 -6.08
N ASP A 33 -26.44 24.71 -5.51
CA ASP A 33 -26.17 24.87 -4.09
C ASP A 33 -26.14 26.39 -3.81
N GLU A 34 -27.34 26.95 -3.64
CA GLU A 34 -27.53 28.22 -2.96
C GLU A 34 -27.12 28.01 -1.51
N VAL A 35 -26.07 28.73 -1.16
CA VAL A 35 -25.73 29.20 0.18
C VAL A 35 -26.97 29.21 1.07
N HIS A 36 -27.12 28.20 1.93
CA HIS A 36 -27.96 28.35 3.11
C HIS A 36 -27.22 29.29 4.04
N SER A 37 -27.47 30.58 3.80
CA SER A 37 -27.37 31.64 4.79
C SER A 37 -27.78 31.08 6.13
N THR A 38 -26.85 31.15 7.09
CA THR A 38 -27.17 31.02 8.50
C THR A 38 -28.09 32.18 8.85
N GLU A 39 -29.39 32.03 8.59
CA GLU A 39 -30.41 32.83 9.23
C GLU A 39 -30.35 32.47 10.71
N THR A 40 -29.59 33.28 11.44
CA THR A 40 -29.73 33.44 12.87
C THR A 40 -31.20 33.70 13.14
N PHE A 41 -31.88 32.68 13.64
CA PHE A 41 -33.26 32.77 14.10
C PHE A 41 -33.32 33.78 15.24
N ASP A 42 -33.67 35.02 14.91
CA ASP A 42 -33.84 36.09 15.87
C ASP A 42 -35.24 36.00 16.49
N ALA A 43 -35.31 35.29 17.63
CA ALA A 43 -36.52 35.13 18.41
C ALA A 43 -37.13 36.47 18.87
N ALA A 44 -36.36 37.57 18.87
CA ALA A 44 -36.88 38.90 19.20
C ALA A 44 -37.88 39.43 18.15
N SER A 45 -37.83 38.93 16.91
CA SER A 45 -38.76 39.32 15.84
C SER A 45 -40.14 38.63 15.94
N LEU A 46 -40.27 37.58 16.75
CA LEU A 46 -41.52 36.83 16.96
C LEU A 46 -42.35 37.34 18.14
N LEU A 47 -41.77 38.18 19.00
CA LEU A 47 -42.46 38.77 20.15
C LEU A 47 -42.89 40.19 19.81
N ASN A 48 -44.08 40.34 19.23
CA ASN A 48 -44.73 41.63 18.94
C ASN A 48 -45.27 42.33 20.21
N PHE A 49 -44.71 42.02 21.39
CA PHE A 49 -45.12 42.60 22.66
C PHE A 49 -43.89 43.13 23.39
N ASP A 50 -43.90 44.43 23.69
CA ASP A 50 -42.93 45.06 24.57
C ASP A 50 -43.31 44.73 26.02
N PRO A 51 -42.51 43.96 26.78
CA PRO A 51 -42.82 43.61 28.17
C PRO A 51 -42.88 44.83 29.10
N SER A 52 -42.39 45.99 28.65
CA SER A 52 -42.47 47.27 29.36
C SER A 52 -43.87 47.91 29.27
N THR A 53 -44.76 47.38 28.43
CA THR A 53 -46.15 47.85 28.25
C THR A 53 -47.17 47.08 29.09
N ILE A 54 -46.72 46.15 29.94
CA ILE A 54 -47.58 45.56 30.97
C ILE A 54 -47.85 46.65 32.00
N ASP A 55 -48.97 47.34 31.79
CA ASP A 55 -49.54 48.32 32.69
C ASP A 55 -49.67 47.73 34.10
N GLU A 56 -49.00 48.36 35.06
CA GLU A 56 -49.03 48.05 36.50
C GLU A 56 -50.36 48.45 37.16
N SER A 57 -51.41 48.69 36.35
CA SER A 57 -52.73 49.16 36.77
C SER A 57 -53.74 48.02 36.97
N LEU A 58 -53.37 47.02 37.77
CA LEU A 58 -54.31 46.08 38.37
C LEU A 58 -54.04 45.96 39.87
N VAL A 59 -54.14 47.07 40.59
CA VAL A 59 -54.25 47.08 42.06
C VAL A 59 -55.57 47.75 42.45
N THR A 60 -56.64 46.96 42.38
CA THR A 60 -57.82 47.15 43.23
C THR A 60 -58.29 45.78 43.74
N GLU A 61 -57.46 45.13 44.53
CA GLU A 61 -57.91 44.06 45.43
C GLU A 61 -57.26 44.23 46.81
N SER A 62 -58.10 44.12 47.84
CA SER A 62 -57.93 43.77 49.27
C SER A 62 -56.51 43.64 49.89
N PRO A 63 -56.34 43.91 51.20
CA PRO A 63 -55.02 43.96 51.83
C PRO A 63 -54.24 42.63 51.72
N PRO A 64 -52.90 42.69 51.59
CA PRO A 64 -52.07 41.53 51.31
C PRO A 64 -52.03 40.61 52.53
N THR A 65 -52.53 39.39 52.36
CA THR A 65 -52.21 38.30 53.27
C THR A 65 -50.85 37.77 52.83
N SER A 66 -49.82 37.91 53.67
CA SER A 66 -48.50 37.34 53.41
C SER A 66 -48.64 35.86 53.05
N PRO A 67 -47.97 35.36 51.99
CA PRO A 67 -48.03 33.94 51.65
C PRO A 67 -47.55 33.12 52.85
N THR A 68 -48.29 32.06 53.17
CA THR A 68 -47.90 31.13 54.23
C THR A 68 -46.61 30.43 53.81
N THR A 69 -45.73 30.10 54.78
CA THR A 69 -44.43 29.42 54.55
C THR A 69 -44.56 28.18 53.64
N ASP A 70 -45.70 27.50 53.71
CA ASP A 70 -46.01 26.32 52.93
C ASP A 70 -46.19 26.62 51.42
N VAL A 71 -46.83 27.74 51.06
CA VAL A 71 -46.96 28.17 49.65
C VAL A 71 -45.60 28.51 49.06
N THR A 72 -44.74 29.17 49.84
CA THR A 72 -43.39 29.55 49.40
C THR A 72 -42.50 28.33 49.15
N LEU A 73 -42.57 27.32 50.03
CA LEU A 73 -41.81 26.07 49.87
C LEU A 73 -42.26 25.28 48.63
N ASN A 74 -43.57 25.17 48.39
CA ASN A 74 -44.10 24.48 47.21
C ASN A 74 -43.74 25.20 45.91
N LEU A 75 -43.79 26.54 45.87
CA LEU A 75 -43.35 27.32 44.70
C LEU A 75 -41.86 27.16 44.42
N GLU A 76 -41.01 27.14 45.46
CA GLU A 76 -39.58 26.90 45.31
C GLU A 76 -39.29 25.48 44.80
N GLU A 77 -40.05 24.49 45.27
CA GLU A 77 -39.95 23.12 44.77
C GLU A 77 -40.39 23.00 43.29
N ILE A 78 -41.51 23.64 42.92
CA ILE A 78 -41.97 23.69 41.53
C ILE A 78 -40.92 24.36 40.64
N ALA A 79 -40.34 25.47 41.08
CA ALA A 79 -39.28 26.18 40.34
C ALA A 79 -38.07 25.27 40.08
N LYS A 80 -37.55 24.60 41.13
CA LYS A 80 -36.43 23.65 41.00
C LYS A 80 -36.74 22.50 40.03
N ARG A 81 -37.98 22.02 40.00
CA ARG A 81 -38.40 20.96 39.07
C ARG A 81 -38.49 21.46 37.63
N LEU A 82 -38.88 22.71 37.41
CA LEU A 82 -38.95 23.34 36.08
C LEU A 82 -37.57 23.65 35.47
N GLU A 83 -36.52 23.76 36.29
CA GLU A 83 -35.13 23.91 35.82
C GLU A 83 -34.55 22.64 35.19
N ALA A 84 -35.22 21.49 35.33
CA ALA A 84 -34.76 20.24 34.76
C ALA A 84 -34.84 20.24 33.22
N PRO A 85 -33.93 19.50 32.53
CA PRO A 85 -34.04 19.27 31.08
C PRO A 85 -35.41 18.72 30.68
N ILE A 86 -35.87 19.08 29.50
CA ILE A 86 -37.25 18.80 29.03
C ILE A 86 -37.60 17.30 29.10
N GLU A 87 -36.63 16.41 28.85
CA GLU A 87 -36.82 14.96 28.90
C GLU A 87 -37.13 14.46 30.32
N LYS A 88 -36.53 15.09 31.34
CA LYS A 88 -36.79 14.79 32.75
C LYS A 88 -38.08 15.48 33.22
N LEU A 89 -38.33 16.68 32.71
CA LEU A 89 -39.48 17.49 33.05
C LEU A 89 -40.80 16.83 32.64
N VAL A 90 -40.90 16.30 31.41
CA VAL A 90 -42.12 15.62 30.94
C VAL A 90 -42.37 14.29 31.64
N VAL A 91 -41.32 13.63 32.16
CA VAL A 91 -41.44 12.39 32.94
C VAL A 91 -41.87 12.69 34.39
N ALA A 92 -41.38 13.78 34.97
CA ALA A 92 -41.68 14.19 36.34
C ALA A 92 -42.90 15.15 36.45
N CYS A 93 -43.68 15.32 35.38
CA CYS A 93 -44.74 16.32 35.29
C CYS A 93 -45.86 16.13 36.32
N ASP A 94 -46.14 14.90 36.75
CA ASP A 94 -47.15 14.62 37.77
C ASP A 94 -46.77 15.24 39.12
N GLY A 95 -45.48 15.22 39.49
CA GLY A 95 -45.03 15.86 40.74
C GLY A 95 -45.18 17.38 40.73
N ILE A 96 -45.04 18.01 39.55
CA ILE A 96 -45.27 19.45 39.38
C ILE A 96 -46.77 19.76 39.45
N ARG A 97 -47.61 18.92 38.81
CA ARG A 97 -49.06 19.07 38.85
C ARG A 97 -49.60 18.96 40.27
N THR A 98 -49.18 17.94 41.02
CA THR A 98 -49.60 17.72 42.41
C THR A 98 -49.19 18.88 43.31
N ALA A 99 -47.96 19.39 43.18
CA ALA A 99 -47.50 20.54 43.97
C ALA A 99 -48.29 21.82 43.64
N LEU A 100 -48.65 22.02 42.36
CA LEU A 100 -49.48 23.15 41.92
C LEU A 100 -50.92 23.06 42.42
N GLU A 101 -51.52 21.87 42.39
CA GLU A 101 -52.88 21.64 42.90
C GLU A 101 -52.97 21.93 44.40
N LEU A 102 -51.93 21.61 45.18
CA LEU A 102 -51.89 21.83 46.63
C LEU A 102 -51.94 23.32 47.03
N ILE A 103 -51.39 24.20 46.19
CA ILE A 103 -51.37 25.65 46.43
C ILE A 103 -52.35 26.41 45.54
N ALA A 104 -53.12 25.72 44.69
CA ALA A 104 -53.92 26.36 43.65
C ALA A 104 -54.88 27.40 44.22
N ASP A 105 -55.61 27.11 45.31
CA ASP A 105 -56.62 28.04 45.82
C ASP A 105 -56.04 29.33 46.42
N THR A 106 -54.79 29.30 46.87
CA THR A 106 -54.12 30.44 47.53
C THR A 106 -53.34 31.33 46.56
N LEU A 107 -53.14 30.88 45.31
CA LEU A 107 -52.39 31.63 44.31
C LEU A 107 -53.20 32.79 43.71
N PRO A 108 -52.55 33.97 43.50
CA PRO A 108 -53.12 35.05 42.70
C PRO A 108 -53.44 34.61 41.28
N SER A 109 -54.46 35.23 40.68
CA SER A 109 -54.96 34.90 39.33
C SER A 109 -53.88 35.01 38.24
N GLY A 110 -53.00 36.01 38.31
CA GLY A 110 -51.88 36.16 37.38
C GLY A 110 -50.90 34.99 37.43
N LEU A 111 -50.52 34.54 38.63
CA LEU A 111 -49.56 33.44 38.78
C LEU A 111 -50.17 32.10 38.37
N LYS A 112 -51.46 31.89 38.63
CA LYS A 112 -52.22 30.73 38.12
C LYS A 112 -52.16 30.65 36.60
N GLN A 113 -52.34 31.76 35.90
CA GLN A 113 -52.28 31.78 34.43
C GLN A 113 -50.87 31.43 33.92
N VAL A 114 -49.82 31.98 34.52
CA VAL A 114 -48.43 31.70 34.15
C VAL A 114 -48.04 30.24 34.40
N LEU A 115 -48.51 29.64 35.49
CA LEU A 115 -48.20 28.26 35.86
C LEU A 115 -49.13 27.24 35.18
N ARG A 116 -50.26 27.66 34.61
CA ARG A 116 -51.22 26.77 33.97
C ARG A 116 -50.60 25.85 32.92
N PRO A 117 -49.72 26.29 32.00
CA PRO A 117 -49.11 25.42 30.98
C PRO A 117 -48.33 24.24 31.57
N THR A 118 -47.71 24.38 32.74
CA THR A 118 -46.90 23.30 33.34
C THR A 118 -47.74 22.11 33.78
N THR A 119 -49.03 22.33 34.07
CA THR A 119 -49.98 21.24 34.37
C THR A 119 -50.24 20.33 33.16
N TYR A 120 -49.99 20.83 31.94
CA TYR A 120 -50.21 20.13 30.66
C TYR A 120 -48.92 19.51 30.07
N LEU A 121 -47.80 19.52 30.79
CA LEU A 121 -46.52 18.94 30.30
C LEU A 121 -46.62 17.46 29.95
N GLY A 122 -47.52 16.72 30.60
CA GLY A 122 -47.74 15.28 30.33
C GLY A 122 -48.21 14.99 28.91
N PHE A 123 -48.90 15.95 28.26
CA PHE A 123 -49.37 15.78 26.87
C PHE A 123 -48.21 15.72 25.86
N LEU A 124 -47.04 16.28 26.20
CA LEU A 124 -45.86 16.28 25.33
C LEU A 124 -44.91 15.11 25.59
N ARG A 125 -45.21 14.26 26.58
CA ARG A 125 -44.28 13.23 27.06
C ARG A 125 -43.83 12.28 25.96
N ASP A 126 -44.78 11.69 25.24
CA ASP A 126 -44.48 10.69 24.22
C ASP A 126 -43.72 11.30 23.04
N ASP A 127 -44.10 12.51 22.62
CA ASP A 127 -43.44 13.23 21.53
C ASP A 127 -42.00 13.60 21.87
N VAL A 128 -41.76 14.11 23.09
CA VAL A 128 -40.42 14.46 23.56
C VAL A 128 -39.55 13.21 23.66
N LEU A 129 -40.02 12.13 24.27
CA LEU A 129 -39.24 10.90 24.40
C LEU A 129 -38.93 10.26 23.04
N ALA A 130 -39.90 10.25 22.12
CA ALA A 130 -39.69 9.78 20.76
C ALA A 130 -38.68 10.66 20.01
N ALA A 131 -38.77 11.99 20.15
CA ALA A 131 -37.82 12.92 19.53
C ALA A 131 -36.40 12.72 20.06
N THR A 132 -36.21 12.62 21.37
CA THR A 132 -34.91 12.34 22.00
C THR A 132 -34.33 11.02 21.53
N SER A 133 -35.14 9.96 21.47
CA SER A 133 -34.71 8.65 20.96
C SER A 133 -34.25 8.72 19.50
N ARG A 134 -35.02 9.42 18.64
CA ARG A 134 -34.64 9.62 17.23
C ARG A 134 -33.35 10.42 17.08
N ILE A 135 -33.12 11.43 17.91
CA ILE A 135 -31.89 12.22 17.89
C ILE A 135 -30.69 11.35 18.30
N ALA A 136 -30.81 10.60 19.40
CA ALA A 136 -29.76 9.70 19.84
C ALA A 136 -29.42 8.64 18.78
N SER A 137 -30.44 8.05 18.15
CA SER A 137 -30.27 7.09 17.05
C SER A 137 -29.54 7.71 15.84
N ARG A 138 -29.91 8.93 15.42
CA ARG A 138 -29.24 9.64 14.33
C ARG A 138 -27.78 9.95 14.66
N ASN A 139 -27.48 10.37 15.88
CA ASN A 139 -26.10 10.66 16.30
C ASN A 139 -25.24 9.40 16.26
N ASN A 140 -25.76 8.25 16.70
CA ASN A 140 -25.06 6.98 16.59
C ASN A 140 -24.83 6.57 15.12
N HIS A 141 -25.81 6.81 14.25
CA HIS A 141 -25.68 6.53 12.82
C HIS A 141 -24.61 7.41 12.14
N LEU A 142 -24.46 8.67 12.55
CA LEU A 142 -23.40 9.55 12.07
C LEU A 142 -22.02 9.03 12.47
N ALA A 143 -21.84 8.66 13.74
CA ALA A 143 -20.57 8.09 14.22
C ALA A 143 -20.21 6.80 13.45
N LEU A 144 -21.19 5.91 13.24
CA LEU A 144 -20.99 4.69 12.46
C LEU A 144 -20.61 4.99 11.00
N LYS A 145 -21.25 5.99 10.38
CA LYS A 145 -20.92 6.39 9.00
C LYS A 145 -19.49 6.92 8.89
N GLU A 146 -19.03 7.68 9.88
CA GLU A 146 -17.66 8.17 9.93
C GLU A 146 -16.65 7.01 10.05
N GLU A 147 -16.92 6.05 10.93
CA GLU A 147 -16.08 4.85 11.10
C GLU A 147 -16.03 4.00 9.84
N ILE A 148 -17.19 3.74 9.19
CA ILE A 148 -17.25 3.03 7.91
C ILE A 148 -16.43 3.77 6.85
N THR A 149 -16.53 5.10 6.77
CA THR A 149 -15.79 5.89 5.77
C THR A 149 -14.28 5.76 6.00
N LYS A 150 -13.83 5.80 7.25
CA LYS A 150 -12.43 5.62 7.63
C LYS A 150 -11.93 4.22 7.28
N GLU A 151 -12.68 3.17 7.62
CA GLU A 151 -12.32 1.79 7.28
C GLU A 151 -12.28 1.55 5.77
N CYS A 152 -13.24 2.11 5.01
CA CYS A 152 -13.21 2.06 3.56
C CYS A 152 -11.98 2.78 2.98
N ALA A 153 -11.59 3.93 3.52
CA ALA A 153 -10.39 4.64 3.09
C ALA A 153 -9.12 3.82 3.35
N ALA A 154 -9.01 3.20 4.53
CA ALA A 154 -7.89 2.32 4.86
C ALA A 154 -7.84 1.09 3.94
N ALA A 155 -8.98 0.42 3.72
CA ALA A 155 -9.06 -0.73 2.81
C ALA A 155 -8.67 -0.38 1.37
N ASN A 156 -9.08 0.80 0.88
CA ASN A 156 -8.69 1.28 -0.44
C ASN A 156 -7.19 1.55 -0.53
N GLN A 157 -6.56 2.08 0.53
CA GLN A 157 -5.12 2.26 0.58
C GLN A 157 -4.38 0.92 0.56
N PHE A 158 -4.80 -0.05 1.38
CA PHE A 158 -4.20 -1.39 1.38
C PHE A 158 -4.33 -2.08 0.03
N LYS A 159 -5.47 -1.90 -0.65
CA LYS A 159 -5.65 -2.40 -2.01
C LYS A 159 -4.67 -1.74 -2.98
N ALA A 160 -4.52 -0.42 -2.93
CA ALA A 160 -3.57 0.29 -3.79
C ALA A 160 -2.13 -0.15 -3.55
N ASP A 161 -1.74 -0.42 -2.30
CA ASP A 161 -0.41 -0.93 -1.96
C ASP A 161 -0.21 -2.38 -2.43
N LEU A 162 -1.26 -3.21 -2.39
CA LEU A 162 -1.24 -4.58 -2.94
C LEU A 162 -1.15 -4.60 -4.47
N ASP A 163 -1.87 -3.71 -5.14
CA ASP A 163 -1.84 -3.56 -6.59
C ASP A 163 -0.51 -2.93 -7.09
N ASN A 164 0.34 -2.45 -6.17
CA ASN A 164 1.64 -1.86 -6.49
C ASN A 164 2.73 -2.93 -6.66
N ASP A 165 2.84 -3.47 -7.88
CA ASP A 165 3.83 -4.50 -8.25
C ASP A 165 5.25 -3.96 -8.52
N SER A 166 5.53 -2.69 -8.20
CA SER A 166 6.81 -2.05 -8.55
C SER A 166 8.04 -2.76 -7.97
N GLU A 167 7.95 -3.23 -6.72
CA GLU A 167 9.03 -3.98 -6.08
C GLU A 167 9.21 -5.37 -6.70
N GLU A 168 8.14 -6.06 -7.06
CA GLU A 168 8.25 -7.33 -7.79
C GLU A 168 8.93 -7.12 -9.15
N ALA A 169 8.51 -6.11 -9.91
CA ALA A 169 9.11 -5.78 -11.20
C ALA A 169 10.61 -5.42 -11.08
N ARG A 170 10.97 -4.67 -10.03
CA ARG A 170 12.37 -4.33 -9.72
C ARG A 170 13.19 -5.57 -9.40
N LEU A 171 12.68 -6.45 -8.54
CA LEU A 171 13.34 -7.71 -8.17
C LEU A 171 13.47 -8.65 -9.36
N ARG A 172 12.45 -8.74 -10.21
CA ARG A 172 12.46 -9.55 -11.44
C ARG A 172 13.55 -9.08 -12.41
N THR A 173 13.66 -7.77 -12.60
CA THR A 173 14.71 -7.15 -13.45
C THR A 173 16.10 -7.43 -12.87
N SER A 174 16.28 -7.26 -11.56
CA SER A 174 17.54 -7.58 -10.87
C SER A 174 17.94 -9.05 -11.04
N ARG A 175 16.98 -9.97 -10.89
CA ARG A 175 17.19 -11.40 -11.09
C ARG A 175 17.64 -11.71 -12.52
N GLN A 176 16.96 -11.16 -13.52
CA GLN A 176 17.35 -11.34 -14.93
C GLN A 176 18.78 -10.86 -15.20
N ALA A 177 19.17 -9.71 -14.65
CA ALA A 177 20.52 -9.19 -14.78
C ALA A 177 21.57 -10.10 -14.12
N LEU A 178 21.25 -10.67 -12.95
CA LEU A 178 22.11 -11.64 -12.27
C LEU A 178 22.22 -12.96 -13.04
N ASP A 179 21.11 -13.47 -13.59
CA ASP A 179 21.11 -14.68 -14.42
C ASP A 179 21.97 -14.48 -15.68
N ALA A 180 21.89 -13.32 -16.33
CA ALA A 180 22.74 -12.98 -17.48
C ALA A 180 24.23 -12.93 -17.09
N LYS A 181 24.57 -12.31 -15.95
CA LYS A 181 25.94 -12.32 -15.42
C LYS A 181 26.43 -13.72 -15.11
N ARG A 182 25.57 -14.57 -14.52
CA ARG A 182 25.90 -15.98 -14.23
C ARG A 182 26.24 -16.72 -15.52
N MET A 183 25.42 -16.60 -16.56
CA MET A 183 25.68 -17.25 -17.86
C MET A 183 27.02 -16.82 -18.44
N LYS A 184 27.32 -15.50 -18.44
CA LYS A 184 28.60 -14.99 -18.92
C LYS A 184 29.81 -15.56 -18.16
N ILE A 185 29.71 -15.65 -16.83
CA ILE A 185 30.79 -16.24 -16.01
C ILE A 185 30.95 -17.73 -16.32
N THR A 186 29.85 -18.46 -16.49
CA THR A 186 29.88 -19.88 -16.86
C THR A 186 30.57 -20.11 -18.21
N GLU A 187 30.30 -19.26 -19.20
CA GLU A 187 30.99 -19.32 -20.50
C GLU A 187 32.48 -19.06 -20.37
N GLU A 188 32.87 -18.05 -19.59
CA GLU A 188 34.28 -17.72 -19.39
C GLU A 188 35.03 -18.84 -18.65
N ILE A 189 34.40 -19.49 -17.67
CA ILE A 189 34.97 -20.68 -17.00
C ILE A 189 35.24 -21.78 -18.02
N LYS A 190 34.27 -22.12 -18.87
CA LYS A 190 34.46 -23.16 -19.90
C LYS A 190 35.61 -22.81 -20.85
N ARG A 191 35.68 -21.56 -21.29
CA ARG A 191 36.76 -21.07 -22.16
C ARG A 191 38.14 -21.25 -21.49
N LEU A 192 38.24 -20.92 -20.21
CA LEU A 192 39.47 -21.07 -19.44
C LEU A 192 39.84 -22.55 -19.21
N GLU A 193 38.86 -23.43 -18.99
CA GLU A 193 39.09 -24.87 -18.86
C GLU A 193 39.64 -25.49 -20.16
N GLU A 194 39.10 -25.08 -21.32
CA GLU A 194 39.60 -25.48 -22.64
C GLU A 194 41.03 -24.98 -22.88
N GLU A 195 41.31 -23.73 -22.53
CA GLU A 195 42.63 -23.12 -22.65
C GLU A 195 43.67 -23.83 -21.75
N LEU A 196 43.29 -24.15 -20.51
CA LEU A 196 44.13 -24.88 -19.57
C LEU A 196 44.43 -26.30 -20.07
N SER A 197 43.43 -26.97 -20.65
CA SER A 197 43.62 -28.30 -21.27
C SER A 197 44.60 -28.25 -22.44
N ARG A 198 44.50 -27.23 -23.30
CA ARG A 198 45.42 -27.00 -24.43
C ARG A 198 46.85 -26.75 -23.95
N VAL A 199 47.03 -25.88 -22.96
CA VAL A 199 48.35 -25.58 -22.40
C VAL A 199 48.94 -26.82 -21.72
N GLY A 200 48.14 -27.58 -20.97
CA GLY A 200 48.56 -28.84 -20.37
C GLY A 200 49.06 -29.85 -21.40
N ALA A 201 48.36 -30.02 -22.53
CA ALA A 201 48.81 -30.87 -23.63
C ALA A 201 50.13 -30.39 -24.25
N ALA A 202 50.30 -29.07 -24.41
CA ALA A 202 51.54 -28.50 -24.95
C ALA A 202 52.73 -28.70 -24.00
N ILE A 203 52.51 -28.60 -22.68
CA ILE A 203 53.54 -28.90 -21.67
C ILE A 203 53.96 -30.36 -21.77
N LEU A 204 53.01 -31.31 -21.81
CA LEU A 204 53.31 -32.73 -21.93
C LEU A 204 54.11 -33.05 -23.21
N ALA A 205 53.76 -32.43 -24.33
CA ALA A 205 54.48 -32.59 -25.59
C ALA A 205 55.92 -32.05 -25.51
N ASN A 206 56.10 -30.88 -24.89
CA ASN A 206 57.43 -30.30 -24.67
C ASN A 206 58.26 -31.17 -23.71
N ASP A 207 57.68 -31.66 -22.61
CA ASP A 207 58.35 -32.54 -21.67
C ASP A 207 58.83 -33.83 -22.34
N ALA A 208 58.00 -34.42 -23.20
CA ALA A 208 58.40 -35.57 -24.02
C ALA A 208 59.57 -35.20 -24.96
N GLY A 209 59.53 -34.04 -25.61
CA GLY A 209 60.63 -33.54 -26.43
C GLY A 209 61.93 -33.36 -25.65
N VAL A 210 61.86 -32.82 -24.43
CA VAL A 210 62.99 -32.67 -23.51
C VAL A 210 63.55 -34.03 -23.11
N GLN A 211 62.71 -35.03 -22.83
CA GLN A 211 63.16 -36.39 -22.50
C GLN A 211 63.90 -37.08 -23.66
N MET A 212 63.53 -36.79 -24.91
CA MET A 212 64.20 -37.34 -26.10
C MET A 212 65.52 -36.63 -26.46
N LEU A 213 65.79 -35.47 -25.86
CA LEU A 213 66.95 -34.64 -26.19
C LEU A 213 68.31 -35.30 -25.90
N PRO A 214 68.53 -36.03 -24.78
CA PRO A 214 69.80 -36.71 -24.50
C PRO A 214 70.15 -37.77 -25.55
N ASP A 215 69.19 -38.61 -25.93
CA ASP A 215 69.37 -39.65 -26.94
C ASP A 215 69.68 -39.04 -28.31
N ASN A 216 68.95 -37.98 -28.69
CA ASN A 216 69.22 -37.24 -29.91
C ASN A 216 70.62 -36.60 -29.91
N LYS A 217 71.04 -36.01 -28.77
CA LYS A 217 72.38 -35.44 -28.61
C LYS A 217 73.46 -36.51 -28.70
N GLN A 218 73.24 -37.69 -28.12
CA GLN A 218 74.16 -38.83 -28.21
C GLN A 218 74.27 -39.35 -29.65
N LYS A 219 73.14 -39.49 -30.35
CA LYS A 219 73.09 -39.89 -31.77
C LYS A 219 73.82 -38.88 -32.66
N LEU A 220 73.63 -37.59 -32.43
CA LEU A 220 74.34 -36.55 -33.18
C LEU A 220 75.85 -36.56 -32.87
N SER A 221 76.22 -36.73 -31.60
CA SER A 221 77.63 -36.81 -31.18
C SER A 221 78.36 -38.00 -31.80
N THR A 222 77.72 -39.17 -31.84
CA THR A 222 78.28 -40.37 -32.49
C THR A 222 78.41 -40.18 -33.99
N SER A 223 77.39 -39.66 -34.67
CA SER A 223 77.45 -39.32 -36.09
C SER A 223 78.58 -38.33 -36.40
N LEU A 224 78.77 -37.31 -35.56
CA LEU A 224 79.84 -36.33 -35.71
C LEU A 224 81.23 -36.99 -35.54
N LYS A 225 81.41 -37.83 -34.51
CA LYS A 225 82.66 -38.57 -34.30
C LYS A 225 83.02 -39.44 -35.51
N THR A 226 82.04 -40.16 -36.05
CA THR A 226 82.21 -40.97 -37.26
C THR A 226 82.61 -40.12 -38.45
N SER A 227 81.94 -38.98 -38.66
CA SER A 227 82.28 -38.05 -39.74
C SER A 227 83.70 -37.51 -39.61
N ILE A 228 84.12 -37.13 -38.40
CA ILE A 228 85.48 -36.64 -38.13
C ILE A 228 86.52 -37.74 -38.39
N ALA A 229 86.25 -38.98 -37.96
CA ALA A 229 87.15 -40.11 -38.20
C ALA A 229 87.33 -40.34 -39.71
N ARG A 230 86.23 -40.31 -40.48
CA ARG A 230 86.26 -40.42 -41.95
C ARG A 230 87.09 -39.30 -42.61
N ILE A 231 86.94 -38.05 -42.15
CA ILE A 231 87.74 -36.93 -42.67
C ILE A 231 89.22 -37.16 -42.39
N ARG A 232 89.58 -37.64 -41.19
CA ARG A 232 90.99 -37.93 -40.85
C ARG A 232 91.56 -39.05 -41.71
N GLU A 233 90.79 -40.12 -41.92
CA GLU A 233 91.19 -41.24 -42.79
C GLU A 233 91.48 -40.76 -44.22
N LEU A 234 90.56 -39.96 -44.80
CA LEU A 234 90.76 -39.33 -46.11
C LEU A 234 92.01 -38.44 -46.15
N ASN A 235 92.31 -37.73 -45.05
CA ASN A 235 93.49 -36.87 -44.94
C ASN A 235 94.81 -37.62 -44.71
N THR A 236 94.76 -38.88 -44.24
CA THR A 236 95.94 -39.76 -44.08
C THR A 236 96.17 -40.69 -45.27
N GLY A 237 95.23 -40.75 -46.22
CA GLY A 237 95.43 -41.46 -47.47
C GLY A 237 96.62 -40.87 -48.23
N PRO A 238 97.42 -41.69 -48.93
CA PRO A 238 98.54 -41.18 -49.70
C PRO A 238 98.01 -40.24 -50.78
N PHE A 239 98.27 -38.94 -50.64
CA PHE A 239 98.24 -38.02 -51.77
C PHE A 239 99.48 -38.33 -52.62
N VAL A 240 99.45 -39.46 -53.33
CA VAL A 240 100.47 -39.81 -54.32
C VAL A 240 100.04 -39.17 -55.62
N GLY A 241 100.59 -37.99 -55.82
CA GLY A 241 100.34 -37.10 -56.94
C GLY A 241 101.00 -35.79 -56.58
N SER A 242 102.30 -35.68 -56.84
CA SER A 242 102.87 -34.36 -56.99
C SER A 242 102.43 -33.92 -58.37
N ASP A 243 101.69 -32.81 -58.48
CA ASP A 243 101.29 -32.26 -59.77
C ASP A 243 102.50 -31.63 -60.49
N GLU A 244 103.66 -31.55 -59.84
CA GLU A 244 104.91 -30.98 -60.35
C GLU A 244 105.37 -31.56 -61.70
N PRO A 245 105.44 -32.89 -61.92
CA PRO A 245 105.71 -33.46 -63.24
C PRO A 245 104.66 -33.11 -64.29
N ASP A 246 103.38 -33.02 -63.91
CA ASP A 246 102.31 -32.67 -64.84
C ASP A 246 102.36 -31.17 -65.20
N TRP A 247 102.71 -30.30 -64.25
CA TRP A 247 103.00 -28.89 -64.50
C TRP A 247 104.21 -28.72 -65.42
N GLN A 248 105.28 -29.51 -65.25
CA GLN A 248 106.43 -29.48 -66.16
C GLN A 248 106.07 -29.91 -67.57
N ILE A 249 105.19 -30.89 -67.75
CA ILE A 249 104.69 -31.30 -69.08
C ILE A 249 103.88 -30.19 -69.74
N ILE A 250 103.04 -29.48 -68.98
CA ILE A 250 102.25 -28.36 -69.49
C ILE A 250 103.18 -27.20 -69.90
N ASP A 251 104.14 -26.82 -69.06
CA ASP A 251 105.11 -25.77 -69.38
C ASP A 251 105.97 -26.14 -70.60
N SER A 252 106.33 -27.42 -70.76
CA SER A 252 107.08 -27.91 -71.92
C SER A 252 106.26 -27.96 -73.22
N ALA A 253 104.93 -27.85 -73.15
CA ALA A 253 104.05 -27.83 -74.31
C ALA A 253 103.79 -26.42 -74.85
N ASP A 254 104.18 -25.39 -74.09
CA ASP A 254 104.07 -23.96 -74.46
C ASP A 254 105.40 -23.36 -75.00
N GLU A 255 106.50 -24.14 -75.08
CA GLU A 255 107.74 -23.82 -75.84
C GLU A 255 107.73 -24.39 -77.27
#